data_AF-M7WUW5-F1
#
_entry.id   AF-M7WUW5-F1
#
_cell.length_a   1.000
_cell.length_b   1.000
_cell.length_c   1.000
_cell.angle_alpha   90.00
_cell.angle_beta   90.00
_cell.angle_gamma   90.00
#
_symmetry.space_group_name_H-M   'P 1'
#
loop_
_entity.id
_entity.type
_entity.pdbx_description
1 polymer ?
#
loop_
_entity_poly.entity_id
_entity_poly.type
_entity_poly.pdbx_seq_one_letter_code
_entity_poly.pdbx_strand_id
1 'polypeptide(L)'
;MKTSFLDALKGKDKDSIQTYCSEIFQNGNIQEMKGVVQAIITLIGSKYNSHHFTFHDFSLLIDLSNISLENTQEILFQLVTTPTDREIFIPLEIYCKLIDLSINTKKEHMLTQLLQYHLIPDNKVIAMKLISYKHQSSSLFYAGIDILKRTNKYEELIDIYLSQGDIFMALRLADLSRRSISTQTIKSCLLKLNNSVITAQFEYEYQQLI
;
A
#
# COMPACT_ATOMS: atom_id res chain seq x y z
N MET A 1 -37.92 -10.96 -8.75
CA MET A 1 -37.04 -10.32 -9.74
C MET A 1 -36.16 -9.33 -8.97
N LYS A 2 -34.99 -9.74 -8.48
CA LYS A 2 -34.09 -8.83 -7.75
C LYS A 2 -33.52 -7.87 -8.80
N THR A 3 -33.93 -6.60 -8.76
CA THR A 3 -33.31 -5.53 -9.54
C THR A 3 -31.80 -5.61 -9.34
N SER A 4 -31.00 -5.60 -10.41
CA SER A 4 -29.55 -5.70 -10.24
C SER A 4 -29.07 -4.50 -9.41
N PHE A 5 -28.10 -4.68 -8.51
CA PHE A 5 -27.56 -3.58 -7.70
C PHE A 5 -27.14 -2.40 -8.58
N LEU A 6 -26.63 -2.67 -9.79
CA LEU A 6 -26.28 -1.63 -10.76
C LEU A 6 -27.49 -0.83 -11.25
N ASP A 7 -28.62 -1.49 -11.51
CA ASP A 7 -29.85 -0.80 -11.92
C ASP A 7 -30.38 0.09 -10.80
N ALA A 8 -30.12 -0.26 -9.54
CA ALA A 8 -30.45 0.58 -8.39
C ALA A 8 -29.54 1.82 -8.26
N LEU A 9 -28.43 1.91 -8.99
CA LEU A 9 -27.49 3.06 -8.95
C LEU A 9 -27.52 3.93 -10.21
N LYS A 10 -27.87 3.37 -11.38
CA LYS A 10 -27.83 4.08 -12.66
C LYS A 10 -28.63 5.39 -12.64
N GLY A 11 -27.99 6.48 -13.06
CA GLY A 11 -28.64 7.78 -13.23
C GLY A 11 -29.09 8.45 -11.93
N LYS A 12 -28.71 7.90 -10.77
CA LYS A 12 -28.95 8.52 -9.46
C LYS A 12 -27.87 9.54 -9.12
N ASP A 13 -28.26 10.58 -8.40
CA ASP A 13 -27.33 11.52 -7.79
C ASP A 13 -26.49 10.86 -6.68
N LYS A 14 -25.44 11.56 -6.27
CA LYS A 14 -24.47 11.09 -5.29
C LYS A 14 -25.10 10.76 -3.93
N ASP A 15 -26.03 11.58 -3.44
CA ASP A 15 -26.63 11.40 -2.12
C ASP A 15 -27.58 10.19 -2.14
N SER A 16 -28.31 10.00 -3.23
CA SER A 16 -29.14 8.81 -3.46
C SER A 16 -28.33 7.53 -3.53
N ILE A 17 -27.16 7.55 -4.18
CA ILE A 17 -26.22 6.41 -4.22
C ILE A 17 -25.69 6.13 -2.80
N GLN A 18 -25.20 7.15 -2.10
CA GLN A 18 -24.66 7.02 -0.75
C GLN A 18 -25.70 6.45 0.23
N THR A 19 -26.94 6.95 0.17
CA THR A 19 -28.04 6.47 1.02
C THR A 19 -28.30 4.98 0.79
N TYR A 20 -28.46 4.57 -0.48
CA TYR A 20 -28.71 3.18 -0.83
C TYR A 20 -27.58 2.25 -0.42
N CYS A 21 -26.33 2.64 -0.67
CA CYS A 21 -25.20 1.80 -0.32
C CYS A 21 -24.96 1.74 1.19
N SER A 22 -25.20 2.85 1.93
CA SER A 22 -25.09 2.87 3.40
C SER A 22 -26.06 1.91 4.06
N GLU A 23 -27.31 1.85 3.57
CA GLU A 23 -28.32 0.91 4.08
C GLU A 23 -27.85 -0.54 3.97
N ILE A 24 -27.25 -0.90 2.84
CA ILE A 24 -26.74 -2.26 2.59
C ILE A 24 -25.45 -2.53 3.38
N PHE A 25 -24.58 -1.55 3.54
CA PHE A 25 -23.37 -1.71 4.34
C PHE A 25 -23.64 -1.82 5.84
N GLN A 26 -24.72 -1.21 6.33
CA GLN A 26 -25.13 -1.30 7.72
C GLN A 26 -25.94 -2.58 8.03
N ASN A 27 -26.86 -2.96 7.14
CA ASN A 27 -27.85 -4.00 7.44
C ASN A 27 -27.70 -5.27 6.59
N GLY A 28 -26.98 -5.18 5.47
CA GLY A 28 -26.81 -6.30 4.53
C GLY A 28 -25.79 -7.32 5.01
N ASN A 29 -25.85 -8.52 4.45
CA ASN A 29 -24.79 -9.51 4.62
C ASN A 29 -23.61 -9.25 3.67
N ILE A 30 -22.47 -9.90 3.91
CA ILE A 30 -21.25 -9.69 3.13
C ILE A 30 -21.43 -9.92 1.61
N GLN A 31 -22.33 -10.83 1.18
CA GLN A 31 -22.59 -11.07 -0.25
C GLN A 31 -23.33 -9.89 -0.88
N GLU A 32 -24.26 -9.27 -0.15
CA GLU A 32 -24.96 -8.07 -0.60
C GLU A 32 -24.01 -6.89 -0.69
N MET A 33 -23.13 -6.72 0.32
CA MET A 33 -22.09 -5.70 0.29
C MET A 33 -21.18 -5.88 -0.93
N LYS A 34 -20.70 -7.11 -1.20
CA LYS A 34 -19.88 -7.42 -2.37
C LYS A 34 -20.62 -7.16 -3.69
N GLY A 35 -21.92 -7.42 -3.74
CA GLY A 35 -22.78 -7.09 -4.88
C GLY A 35 -22.88 -5.58 -5.14
N VAL A 36 -23.02 -4.78 -4.07
CA VAL A 36 -23.02 -3.31 -4.15
C VAL A 36 -21.66 -2.77 -4.60
N VAL A 37 -20.57 -3.32 -4.08
CA VAL A 37 -19.20 -2.91 -4.44
C VAL A 37 -18.95 -3.16 -5.93
N GLN A 38 -19.34 -4.34 -6.43
CA GLN A 38 -19.27 -4.64 -7.86
C GLN A 38 -20.07 -3.63 -8.69
N ALA A 39 -21.29 -3.29 -8.25
CA ALA A 39 -22.13 -2.31 -8.92
C ALA A 39 -21.51 -0.90 -8.92
N ILE A 40 -20.87 -0.49 -7.82
CA ILE A 40 -20.16 0.79 -7.71
C ILE A 40 -18.96 0.81 -8.67
N ILE A 41 -18.14 -0.24 -8.70
CA ILE A 41 -16.99 -0.34 -9.61
C ILE A 41 -17.45 -0.23 -11.06
N THR A 42 -18.51 -0.97 -11.42
CA THR A 42 -19.10 -0.90 -12.76
C THR A 42 -19.69 0.48 -13.05
N LEU A 43 -20.35 1.11 -12.07
CA LEU A 43 -20.91 2.46 -12.22
C LEU A 43 -19.80 3.47 -12.51
N ILE A 44 -18.77 3.54 -11.67
CA ILE A 44 -17.63 4.47 -11.79
C ILE A 44 -17.02 4.41 -13.18
N GLY A 45 -16.84 3.19 -13.69
CA GLY A 45 -16.32 2.96 -15.03
C GLY A 45 -17.28 3.35 -16.15
N SER A 46 -18.59 3.36 -15.92
CA SER A 46 -19.62 3.41 -16.98
C SER A 46 -20.05 4.81 -17.42
N LYS A 47 -20.72 4.88 -18.58
CA LYS A 47 -21.42 6.08 -19.07
C LYS A 47 -22.59 6.53 -18.18
N TYR A 48 -23.02 5.68 -17.24
CA TYR A 48 -24.15 5.95 -16.34
C TYR A 48 -23.72 6.71 -15.08
N ASN A 49 -22.42 7.00 -14.93
CA ASN A 49 -21.89 7.84 -13.85
C ASN A 49 -22.11 9.33 -14.14
N SER A 50 -23.36 9.74 -14.34
CA SER A 50 -23.71 11.12 -14.71
C SER A 50 -23.32 12.16 -13.64
N HIS A 51 -23.20 11.73 -12.39
CA HIS A 51 -22.88 12.59 -11.25
C HIS A 51 -21.45 12.40 -10.72
N HIS A 52 -20.58 11.74 -11.49
CA HIS A 52 -19.17 11.54 -11.18
C HIS A 52 -18.91 10.98 -9.76
N PHE A 53 -19.68 9.98 -9.34
CA PHE A 53 -19.34 9.21 -8.15
C PHE A 53 -17.93 8.65 -8.31
N THR A 54 -17.07 8.85 -7.32
CA THR A 54 -15.64 8.51 -7.36
C THR A 54 -15.27 7.47 -6.31
N PHE A 55 -14.04 6.94 -6.37
CA PHE A 55 -13.51 6.12 -5.29
C PHE A 55 -13.27 6.87 -3.99
N HIS A 56 -13.07 8.20 -4.05
CA HIS A 56 -13.02 8.99 -2.85
C HIS A 56 -14.36 8.95 -2.12
N ASP A 57 -15.46 9.08 -2.87
CA ASP A 57 -16.83 8.98 -2.32
C ASP A 57 -17.12 7.59 -1.78
N PHE A 58 -16.64 6.56 -2.47
CA PHE A 58 -16.70 5.18 -1.97
C PHE A 58 -15.92 5.00 -0.66
N SER A 59 -14.71 5.57 -0.55
CA SER A 59 -13.91 5.48 0.66
C SER A 59 -14.63 6.14 1.84
N LEU A 60 -15.16 7.35 1.64
CA LEU A 60 -15.96 8.06 2.64
C LEU A 60 -17.18 7.26 3.08
N LEU A 61 -17.89 6.66 2.11
CA LEU A 61 -19.03 5.80 2.38
C LEU A 61 -18.65 4.62 3.28
N ILE A 62 -17.54 3.93 3.00
CA ILE A 62 -17.04 2.84 3.87
C ILE A 62 -16.77 3.37 5.28
N ASP A 63 -16.08 4.50 5.40
CA ASP A 63 -15.70 5.08 6.70
C ASP A 63 -16.94 5.44 7.55
N LEU A 64 -18.01 5.89 6.90
CA LEU A 64 -19.26 6.27 7.56
C LEU A 64 -20.18 5.07 7.87
N SER A 65 -19.98 3.93 7.23
CA SER A 65 -20.94 2.81 7.27
C SER A 65 -20.80 1.87 8.47
N ASN A 66 -19.91 2.14 9.44
CA ASN A 66 -19.69 1.30 10.64
C ASN A 66 -19.53 -0.20 10.33
N ILE A 67 -18.92 -0.53 9.20
CA ILE A 67 -18.68 -1.91 8.76
C ILE A 67 -17.61 -2.54 9.65
N SER A 68 -17.74 -3.84 9.97
CA SER A 68 -16.69 -4.56 10.70
C SER A 68 -15.35 -4.52 9.95
N LEU A 69 -14.23 -4.63 10.67
CA LEU A 69 -12.90 -4.62 10.06
C LEU A 69 -12.74 -5.75 9.01
N GLU A 70 -13.26 -6.93 9.31
CA GLU A 70 -13.21 -8.09 8.41
C GLU A 70 -14.03 -7.87 7.13
N ASN A 71 -15.25 -7.35 7.25
CA ASN A 71 -16.09 -7.08 6.09
C ASN A 71 -15.53 -5.92 5.25
N THR A 72 -15.00 -4.87 5.90
CA THR A 72 -14.33 -3.76 5.22
C THR A 72 -13.16 -4.28 4.41
N GLN A 73 -12.33 -5.14 5.00
CA GLN A 73 -11.21 -5.75 4.32
C GLN A 73 -11.65 -6.59 3.11
N GLU A 74 -12.68 -7.42 3.25
CA GLU A 74 -13.18 -8.24 2.13
C GLU A 74 -13.70 -7.40 0.97
N ILE A 75 -14.41 -6.30 1.27
CA ILE A 75 -14.88 -5.34 0.27
C ILE A 75 -13.71 -4.68 -0.45
N LEU A 76 -12.69 -4.24 0.29
CA LEU A 76 -11.49 -3.63 -0.31
C LEU A 76 -10.67 -4.65 -1.13
N PHE A 77 -10.59 -5.91 -0.69
CA PHE A 77 -10.01 -6.99 -1.50
C PHE A 77 -10.73 -7.17 -2.82
N GLN A 78 -12.07 -7.20 -2.79
CA GLN A 78 -12.84 -7.26 -4.03
C GLN A 78 -12.56 -6.05 -4.91
N LEU A 79 -12.51 -4.85 -4.34
CA LEU A 79 -12.23 -3.63 -5.10
C LEU A 79 -10.89 -3.73 -5.85
N VAL A 80 -9.82 -4.16 -5.19
CA VAL A 80 -8.48 -4.23 -5.83
C VAL A 80 -8.27 -5.44 -6.73
N THR A 81 -9.05 -6.51 -6.54
CA THR A 81 -8.94 -7.73 -7.37
C THR A 81 -9.91 -7.76 -8.54
N THR A 82 -10.94 -6.90 -8.53
CA THR A 82 -11.89 -6.82 -9.65
C THR A 82 -11.17 -6.21 -10.85
N PRO A 83 -11.01 -6.97 -11.96
CA PRO A 83 -10.44 -6.43 -13.17
C PRO A 83 -11.37 -5.31 -13.66
N THR A 84 -10.81 -4.13 -13.81
CA THR A 84 -11.50 -3.02 -14.44
C THR A 84 -11.05 -2.98 -15.89
N ASP A 85 -11.93 -3.36 -16.82
CA ASP A 85 -11.69 -3.29 -18.28
C ASP A 85 -11.44 -1.85 -18.78
N ARG A 86 -11.48 -0.88 -17.87
CA ARG A 86 -11.27 0.54 -18.07
C ARG A 86 -10.15 0.93 -17.12
N GLU A 87 -9.25 1.81 -17.54
CA GLU A 87 -8.13 2.36 -16.75
C GLU A 87 -8.61 3.12 -15.51
N ILE A 88 -9.23 2.40 -14.57
CA ILE A 88 -9.86 2.92 -13.39
C ILE A 88 -8.78 2.99 -12.32
N PHE A 89 -8.31 4.22 -12.06
CA PHE A 89 -7.29 4.46 -11.06
C PHE A 89 -7.86 4.34 -9.64
N ILE A 90 -7.46 3.30 -8.91
CA ILE A 90 -7.77 3.15 -7.49
C ILE A 90 -6.83 4.08 -6.68
N PRO A 91 -7.36 4.97 -5.83
CA PRO A 91 -6.54 5.87 -5.01
C PRO A 91 -5.58 5.13 -4.07
N LEU A 92 -4.41 5.73 -3.81
CA LEU A 92 -3.37 5.14 -2.95
C LEU A 92 -3.86 4.92 -1.52
N GLU A 93 -4.76 5.76 -1.02
CA GLU A 93 -5.31 5.67 0.34
C GLU A 93 -6.05 4.34 0.55
N ILE A 94 -6.72 3.83 -0.50
CA ILE A 94 -7.43 2.54 -0.46
C ILE A 94 -6.44 1.40 -0.27
N TYR A 95 -5.33 1.40 -1.01
CA TYR A 95 -4.27 0.40 -0.86
C TYR A 95 -3.63 0.47 0.54
N CYS A 96 -3.33 1.67 1.04
CA CYS A 96 -2.81 1.85 2.39
C CYS A 96 -3.78 1.31 3.46
N LYS A 97 -5.08 1.60 3.33
CA LYS A 97 -6.12 1.09 4.24
C LYS A 97 -6.22 -0.44 4.17
N LEU A 98 -6.13 -1.03 2.98
CA LEU A 98 -6.15 -2.49 2.81
C LEU A 98 -4.93 -3.15 3.46
N ILE A 99 -3.74 -2.53 3.39
CA ILE A 99 -2.54 -3.01 4.08
C ILE A 99 -2.77 -3.05 5.60
N ASP A 100 -3.30 -1.95 6.16
CA ASP A 100 -3.54 -1.83 7.61
C ASP A 100 -4.54 -2.87 8.10
N LEU A 101 -5.64 -3.02 7.38
CA LEU A 101 -6.64 -4.02 7.69
C LEU A 101 -6.07 -5.43 7.57
N SER A 102 -5.22 -5.71 6.58
CA SER A 102 -4.61 -7.04 6.40
C SER A 102 -3.71 -7.47 7.52
N ILE A 103 -3.01 -6.53 8.14
CA ILE A 103 -2.19 -6.81 9.33
C ILE A 103 -3.08 -6.95 10.55
N ASN A 104 -4.04 -6.04 10.74
CA ASN A 104 -4.94 -6.05 11.90
C ASN A 104 -5.82 -7.31 11.97
N THR A 105 -6.23 -7.85 10.82
CA THR A 105 -7.04 -9.08 10.74
C THR A 105 -6.20 -10.34 10.52
N LYS A 106 -4.85 -10.27 10.58
CA LYS A 106 -3.94 -11.41 10.37
C LYS A 106 -4.14 -12.15 9.03
N LYS A 107 -4.39 -11.41 7.95
CA LYS A 107 -4.51 -11.94 6.57
C LYS A 107 -3.37 -11.48 5.67
N GLU A 108 -2.15 -11.46 6.21
CA GLU A 108 -0.94 -11.02 5.49
C GLU A 108 -0.62 -11.91 4.28
N HIS A 109 -1.06 -13.17 4.30
CA HIS A 109 -0.91 -14.08 3.17
C HIS A 109 -1.66 -13.59 1.92
N MET A 110 -2.88 -13.07 2.09
CA MET A 110 -3.65 -12.49 0.97
C MET A 110 -2.97 -11.21 0.46
N LEU A 111 -2.49 -10.37 1.38
CA LEU A 111 -1.73 -9.17 1.02
C LEU A 111 -0.46 -9.52 0.21
N THR A 112 0.25 -10.56 0.61
CA THR A 112 1.45 -11.04 -0.11
C THR A 112 1.10 -11.49 -1.53
N GLN A 113 -0.04 -12.16 -1.73
CA GLN A 113 -0.50 -12.52 -3.07
C GLN A 113 -0.78 -11.28 -3.94
N LEU A 114 -1.47 -10.27 -3.40
CA LEU A 114 -1.73 -9.03 -4.15
C LEU A 114 -0.43 -8.34 -4.60
N LEU A 115 0.59 -8.32 -3.74
CA LEU A 115 1.90 -7.77 -4.04
C LEU A 115 2.61 -8.59 -5.13
N GLN A 116 2.57 -9.92 -5.03
CA GLN A 116 3.21 -10.82 -5.99
C GLN A 116 2.60 -10.73 -7.39
N TYR A 117 1.28 -10.55 -7.47
CA TYR A 117 0.56 -10.38 -8.74
C TYR A 117 0.48 -8.92 -9.22
N HIS A 118 1.20 -7.99 -8.56
CA HIS A 118 1.21 -6.57 -8.91
C HIS A 118 -0.18 -5.90 -8.95
N LEU A 119 -1.14 -6.42 -8.18
CA LEU A 119 -2.46 -5.80 -8.00
C LEU A 119 -2.38 -4.58 -7.08
N ILE A 120 -1.36 -4.54 -6.22
CA ILE A 120 -0.95 -3.33 -5.50
C ILE A 120 0.14 -2.65 -6.34
N PRO A 121 -0.02 -1.36 -6.69
CA PRO A 121 0.90 -0.69 -7.58
C PRO A 121 2.25 -0.44 -6.92
N ASP A 122 3.30 -0.47 -7.74
CA ASP A 122 4.65 -0.09 -7.34
C ASP A 122 4.70 1.43 -7.09
N ASN A 123 4.55 1.83 -5.83
CA ASN A 123 4.53 3.24 -5.42
C ASN A 123 5.35 3.47 -4.15
N LYS A 124 6.04 4.61 -4.06
CA LYS A 124 6.85 4.99 -2.90
C LYS A 124 6.04 5.01 -1.60
N VAL A 125 4.83 5.58 -1.59
CA VAL A 125 3.97 5.67 -0.39
C VAL A 125 3.62 4.28 0.12
N ILE A 126 3.23 3.38 -0.79
CA ILE A 126 2.91 1.98 -0.47
C ILE A 126 4.15 1.25 0.05
N ALA A 127 5.30 1.41 -0.60
CA ALA A 127 6.54 0.79 -0.18
C ALA A 127 6.94 1.21 1.24
N MET A 128 6.91 2.52 1.52
CA MET A 128 7.20 3.05 2.85
C MET A 128 6.20 2.56 3.91
N LYS A 129 4.92 2.43 3.53
CA LYS A 129 3.90 1.86 4.40
C LYS A 129 4.21 0.42 4.77
N LEU A 130 4.56 -0.43 3.80
CA LEU A 130 4.97 -1.82 4.05
C LEU A 130 6.22 -1.90 4.94
N ILE A 131 7.23 -1.06 4.68
CA ILE A 131 8.46 -0.98 5.47
C ILE A 131 8.19 -0.57 6.92
N SER A 132 7.20 0.29 7.17
CA SER A 132 6.82 0.70 8.53
C SER A 132 6.37 -0.48 9.41
N TYR A 133 5.95 -1.60 8.79
CA TYR A 133 5.54 -2.83 9.46
C TYR A 133 6.68 -3.82 9.72
N LYS A 134 7.94 -3.38 9.66
CA LYS A 134 9.13 -4.22 9.86
C LYS A 134 9.07 -5.09 11.13
N HIS A 135 8.55 -4.55 12.22
CA HIS A 135 8.49 -5.27 13.50
C HIS A 135 7.39 -6.34 13.55
N GLN A 136 6.35 -6.21 12.72
CA GLN A 136 5.27 -7.18 12.63
C GLN A 136 5.52 -8.25 11.57
N SER A 137 6.11 -7.87 10.42
CA SER A 137 6.33 -8.79 9.30
C SER A 137 7.58 -8.44 8.51
N SER A 138 8.57 -9.34 8.56
CA SER A 138 9.78 -9.26 7.72
C SER A 138 9.44 -9.38 6.24
N SER A 139 8.46 -10.21 5.87
CA SER A 139 8.02 -10.37 4.49
C SER A 139 7.49 -9.07 3.89
N LEU A 140 6.69 -8.30 4.65
CA LEU A 140 6.19 -7.00 4.18
C LEU A 140 7.32 -5.97 4.08
N PHE A 141 8.26 -5.98 5.03
CA PHE A 141 9.44 -5.13 4.95
C PHE A 141 10.21 -5.36 3.63
N TYR A 142 10.52 -6.61 3.29
CA TYR A 142 11.24 -6.92 2.05
C TYR A 142 10.41 -6.63 0.80
N ALA A 143 9.08 -6.83 0.83
CA ALA A 143 8.22 -6.44 -0.28
C ALA A 143 8.28 -4.93 -0.55
N GLY A 144 8.31 -4.09 0.50
CA GLY A 144 8.50 -2.65 0.34
C GLY A 144 9.87 -2.28 -0.22
N ILE A 145 10.95 -2.94 0.23
CA ILE A 145 12.29 -2.79 -0.35
C ILE A 145 12.29 -3.12 -1.83
N ASP A 146 11.62 -4.21 -2.23
CA ASP A 146 11.57 -4.63 -3.63
C ASP A 146 10.79 -3.65 -4.51
N ILE A 147 9.71 -3.06 -4.00
CA ILE A 147 9.02 -1.96 -4.71
C ILE A 147 9.95 -0.76 -4.91
N LEU A 148 10.69 -0.32 -3.89
CA LEU A 148 11.63 0.80 -4.02
C LEU A 148 12.75 0.49 -5.03
N LYS A 149 13.24 -0.75 -5.07
CA LYS A 149 14.24 -1.19 -6.07
C LYS A 149 13.67 -1.12 -7.49
N ARG A 150 12.48 -1.67 -7.72
CA ARG A 150 11.82 -1.66 -9.05
C ARG A 150 11.50 -0.24 -9.54
N THR A 151 11.26 0.68 -8.61
CA THR A 151 10.97 2.10 -8.90
C THR A 151 12.19 3.02 -8.81
N ASN A 152 13.40 2.47 -8.71
CA ASN A 152 14.69 3.17 -8.65
C ASN A 152 14.74 4.28 -7.58
N LYS A 153 14.11 4.03 -6.42
CA LYS A 153 14.10 4.94 -5.26
C LYS A 153 15.31 4.68 -4.36
N TYR A 154 16.50 4.91 -4.94
CA TYR A 154 17.77 4.58 -4.28
C TYR A 154 18.07 5.45 -3.06
N GLU A 155 17.66 6.73 -3.08
CA GLU A 155 17.83 7.63 -1.95
C GLU A 155 17.12 7.11 -0.70
N GLU A 156 15.86 6.69 -0.84
CA GLU A 156 15.09 6.10 0.24
C GLU A 156 15.70 4.79 0.72
N LEU A 157 16.15 3.93 -0.21
CA LEU A 157 16.81 2.67 0.12
C LEU A 157 18.09 2.88 0.94
N ILE A 158 18.92 3.86 0.58
CA ILE A 158 20.16 4.19 1.31
C ILE A 158 19.82 4.56 2.75
N ASP A 159 18.84 5.43 2.96
CA ASP A 159 18.43 5.85 4.30
C ASP A 159 17.87 4.68 5.12
N ILE A 160 17.11 3.78 4.46
CA ILE A 160 16.63 2.57 5.10
C ILE A 160 17.80 1.67 5.52
N TYR A 161 18.75 1.35 4.62
CA TYR A 161 19.89 0.50 4.95
C TYR A 161 20.77 1.09 6.06
N LEU A 162 21.03 2.40 6.02
CA LEU A 162 21.75 3.10 7.08
C LEU A 162 21.03 2.99 8.43
N SER A 163 19.71 3.16 8.45
CA SER A 163 18.91 3.02 9.68
C SER A 163 18.99 1.60 10.28
N GLN A 164 19.22 0.59 9.44
CA GLN A 164 19.35 -0.81 9.84
C GLN A 164 20.78 -1.20 10.22
N GLY A 165 21.76 -0.32 10.00
CA GLY A 165 23.17 -0.62 10.19
C GLY A 165 23.78 -1.43 9.04
N ASP A 166 23.07 -1.61 7.93
CA ASP A 166 23.59 -2.28 6.73
C ASP A 166 24.39 -1.28 5.88
N ILE A 167 25.58 -0.94 6.37
CA ILE A 167 26.45 0.06 5.76
C ILE A 167 26.93 -0.36 4.36
N PHE A 168 27.10 -1.66 4.12
CA PHE A 168 27.58 -2.18 2.85
C PHE A 168 26.55 -1.98 1.74
N MET A 169 25.28 -2.31 1.99
CA MET A 169 24.22 -2.05 1.03
C MET A 169 23.99 -0.56 0.81
N ALA A 170 24.07 0.25 1.88
CA ALA A 170 23.98 1.71 1.77
C ALA A 170 25.08 2.31 0.88
N LEU A 171 26.34 1.94 1.11
CA LEU A 171 27.48 2.45 0.32
C LEU A 171 27.40 1.99 -1.14
N ARG A 172 27.01 0.75 -1.39
CA ARG A 172 26.83 0.23 -2.76
C ARG A 172 25.77 1.01 -3.53
N LEU A 173 24.65 1.33 -2.89
CA LEU A 173 23.59 2.12 -3.54
C LEU A 173 23.98 3.59 -3.67
N ALA A 174 24.72 4.14 -2.72
CA ALA A 174 25.25 5.51 -2.78
C ALA A 174 26.19 5.70 -3.96
N ASP A 175 27.07 4.73 -4.23
CA ASP A 175 27.92 4.73 -5.43
C ASP A 175 27.09 4.73 -6.73
N LEU A 176 26.11 3.83 -6.83
CA LEU A 176 25.21 3.73 -7.99
C LEU A 176 24.37 4.99 -8.23
N SER A 177 23.91 5.64 -7.16
CA SER A 177 23.08 6.86 -7.23
C SER A 177 23.89 8.16 -7.20
N ARG A 178 25.22 8.08 -7.03
CA ARG A 178 26.13 9.21 -6.81
C ARG A 178 25.74 10.08 -5.61
N ARG A 179 25.11 9.47 -4.60
CA ARG A 179 24.79 10.13 -3.33
C ARG A 179 26.02 10.12 -2.43
N SER A 180 26.39 11.27 -1.88
CA SER A 180 27.41 11.32 -0.82
C SER A 180 26.81 10.91 0.53
N ILE A 181 27.45 9.98 1.24
CA ILE A 181 27.14 9.67 2.65
C ILE A 181 28.21 10.32 3.52
N SER A 182 27.81 11.06 4.57
CA SER A 182 28.76 11.73 5.44
C SER A 182 29.62 10.72 6.23
N THR A 183 30.89 11.06 6.44
CA THR A 183 31.82 10.24 7.25
C THR A 183 31.29 10.00 8.66
N GLN A 184 30.57 10.97 9.25
CA GLN A 184 29.96 10.84 10.57
C GLN A 184 28.86 9.76 10.58
N THR A 185 28.01 9.75 9.56
CA THR A 185 26.97 8.72 9.39
C THR A 185 27.61 7.34 9.26
N ILE A 186 28.64 7.20 8.43
CA ILE A 186 29.37 5.94 8.24
C ILE A 186 29.96 5.45 9.57
N LYS A 187 30.67 6.32 10.30
CA LYS A 187 31.23 5.99 11.63
C LYS A 187 30.16 5.52 12.60
N SER A 188 29.02 6.22 12.67
CA SER A 188 27.92 5.82 13.56
C SER A 188 27.32 4.46 13.21
N CYS A 189 27.26 4.10 11.92
CA CYS A 189 26.80 2.79 11.47
C CYS A 189 27.82 1.69 11.79
N LEU A 190 29.12 1.95 11.60
CA LEU A 190 30.20 1.01 11.93
C LEU A 190 30.24 0.68 13.42
N LEU A 191 30.02 1.68 14.29
CA LEU A 191 29.91 1.45 15.74
C LEU A 191 28.73 0.52 16.10
N LYS A 192 27.61 0.61 15.37
CA LYS A 192 26.44 -0.27 15.58
C LYS A 192 26.68 -1.72 15.14
N LEU A 193 27.58 -1.97 14.19
CA LEU A 193 27.92 -3.32 13.72
C LEU A 193 28.65 -4.15 14.79
N ASN A 194 29.18 -3.51 15.84
CA ASN A 194 29.91 -4.15 16.93
C ASN A 194 30.99 -5.15 16.45
N ASN A 195 31.67 -4.82 15.34
CA ASN A 195 32.72 -5.64 14.74
C ASN A 195 34.00 -4.81 14.61
N SER A 196 34.92 -5.00 15.56
CA SER A 196 36.16 -4.23 15.65
C SER A 196 37.08 -4.39 14.44
N VAL A 197 37.06 -5.56 13.78
CA VAL A 197 37.89 -5.84 12.60
C VAL A 197 37.42 -5.02 11.41
N ILE A 198 36.12 -5.04 11.12
CA ILE A 198 35.53 -4.26 10.01
C ILE A 198 35.72 -2.77 10.24
N THR A 199 35.51 -2.30 11.47
CA THR A 199 35.73 -0.89 11.81
C THR A 199 37.18 -0.48 11.60
N ALA A 200 38.15 -1.28 12.07
CA ALA A 200 39.57 -0.99 11.89
C ALA A 200 40.00 -1.03 10.41
N GLN A 201 39.49 -1.99 9.64
CA GLN A 201 39.73 -2.08 8.20
C GLN A 201 39.21 -0.82 7.48
N PHE A 202 38.00 -0.39 7.82
CA PHE A 202 37.39 0.80 7.22
C PHE A 202 38.15 2.07 7.61
N GLU A 203 38.54 2.22 8.87
CA GLU A 203 39.35 3.35 9.34
C GLU A 203 40.73 3.40 8.66
N TYR A 204 41.34 2.25 8.37
CA TYR A 204 42.60 2.15 7.65
C TYR A 204 42.47 2.47 6.16
N GLU A 205 41.46 1.95 5.48
CA GLU A 205 41.26 2.15 4.03
C GLU A 205 40.76 3.57 3.70
N TYR A 206 40.00 4.20 4.60
CA TYR A 206 39.37 5.51 4.37
C TYR A 206 39.99 6.65 5.20
N GLN A 207 41.27 6.55 5.57
CA GLN A 207 42.01 7.56 6.35
C GLN A 207 41.94 8.99 5.78
N GLN A 208 41.59 9.17 4.49
CA GLN A 208 41.51 10.48 3.82
C GLN A 208 40.11 11.13 3.80
N LEU A 209 39.07 10.49 4.37
CA LEU A 209 37.72 11.03 4.46
C LEU A 209 37.37 11.59 5.86
N ILE A 210 38.36 11.67 6.74
CA ILE A 210 38.32 12.28 8.09
C ILE A 210 39.13 13.57 8.03
#